data_AF-A0AAW2G424-F1
#
_entry.id   AF-A0AAW2G424-F1
#
_cell.length_a   1.000
_cell.length_b   1.000
_cell.length_c   1.000
_cell.angle_alpha   90.00
_cell.angle_beta   90.00
_cell.angle_gamma   90.00
#
_symmetry.space_group_name_H-M   'P 1'
#
loop_
_entity.id
_entity.type
_entity.pdbx_description
1 polymer ?
#
loop_
_entity_poly.entity_id
_entity_poly.type
_entity_poly.pdbx_seq_one_letter_code
_entity_poly.pdbx_strand_id
1 'polypeptide(L)'
;MKHFSAVVLSCLYTFFKITNSQDTATEPTCTEIGTFEIYDGTCRNYYMCINNGASLNPIVLSCATSFIFDPDQGRCVSESTITCMQTTTTTTTTSTTSTTSTTSTTSTTSTTSTTSTPLCFRYGRFPIQDVECKKYYFCYWSGAGYSVMNNLTCPNMLIFNPVKEKCVSPQMYQCSGTTN
;
A
#
# COMPACT_ATOMS: atom_id res chain seq x y z
N MET A 1 -39.79 -50.44 -25.16
CA MET A 1 -39.63 -48.97 -25.16
C MET A 1 -39.43 -48.54 -23.72
N LYS A 2 -38.30 -47.88 -23.49
CA LYS A 2 -37.84 -47.07 -22.35
C LYS A 2 -38.76 -47.04 -21.11
N HIS A 3 -38.23 -47.45 -19.96
CA HIS A 3 -38.22 -46.68 -18.70
C HIS A 3 -37.62 -47.55 -17.55
N PHE A 4 -36.43 -48.11 -17.80
CA PHE A 4 -35.45 -48.33 -16.73
C PHE A 4 -34.67 -47.01 -16.58
N SER A 5 -34.27 -46.68 -15.36
CA SER A 5 -33.63 -45.41 -14.95
C SER A 5 -34.59 -44.26 -14.62
N ALA A 6 -35.08 -44.27 -13.38
CA ALA A 6 -35.48 -43.04 -12.71
C ALA A 6 -35.37 -43.12 -11.17
N VAL A 7 -35.35 -44.32 -10.58
CA VAL A 7 -35.41 -44.46 -9.11
C VAL A 7 -34.02 -44.49 -8.44
N VAL A 8 -32.95 -44.89 -9.14
CA VAL A 8 -31.59 -44.89 -8.55
C VAL A 8 -30.92 -43.50 -8.63
N LEU A 9 -31.38 -42.62 -9.53
CA LEU A 9 -30.81 -41.28 -9.70
C LEU A 9 -31.32 -40.27 -8.65
N SER A 10 -32.41 -40.58 -7.94
CA SER A 10 -32.99 -39.67 -6.95
C SER A 10 -32.35 -39.79 -5.56
N CYS A 11 -31.62 -40.87 -5.26
CA CYS A 11 -30.91 -41.04 -3.98
C CYS A 11 -29.45 -40.56 -4.01
N LEU A 12 -28.84 -40.32 -5.18
CA LEU A 12 -27.50 -39.76 -5.27
C LEU A 12 -27.47 -38.22 -5.34
N TYR A 13 -28.62 -37.59 -5.64
CA TYR A 13 -28.70 -36.13 -5.75
C TYR A 13 -29.01 -35.41 -4.42
N THR A 14 -29.40 -36.14 -3.37
CA THR A 14 -29.68 -35.57 -2.04
C THR A 14 -28.53 -35.71 -1.04
N PHE A 15 -27.37 -36.26 -1.46
CA PHE A 15 -26.19 -36.40 -0.58
C PHE A 15 -24.96 -35.58 -1.03
N PHE A 16 -25.02 -34.82 -2.13
CA PHE A 16 -23.92 -33.96 -2.60
C PHE A 16 -24.30 -32.47 -2.69
N LYS A 17 -25.15 -32.03 -1.78
CA LYS A 17 -25.10 -30.66 -1.28
C LYS A 17 -24.68 -30.69 0.19
N ILE A 18 -23.53 -31.34 0.44
CA ILE A 18 -22.63 -30.81 1.45
C ILE A 18 -22.30 -29.42 0.92
N THR A 19 -23.01 -28.42 1.43
CA THR A 19 -22.60 -27.03 1.32
C THR A 19 -21.21 -27.02 1.94
N ASN A 20 -20.21 -27.14 1.06
CA ASN A 20 -18.91 -26.56 1.33
C ASN A 20 -19.25 -25.10 1.63
N SER A 21 -19.32 -24.78 2.91
CA SER A 21 -19.04 -23.44 3.39
C SER A 21 -17.59 -23.20 3.00
N GLN A 22 -17.36 -22.98 1.71
CA GLN A 22 -16.13 -22.41 1.22
C GLN A 22 -16.22 -20.99 1.76
N ASP A 23 -15.69 -20.84 2.97
CA ASP A 23 -15.50 -19.59 3.66
C ASP A 23 -14.51 -18.82 2.79
N THR A 24 -15.08 -18.17 1.78
CA THR A 24 -14.37 -17.25 0.91
C THR A 24 -13.98 -16.11 1.82
N ALA A 25 -12.76 -16.16 2.36
CA ALA A 25 -12.08 -14.95 2.78
C ALA A 25 -12.23 -13.96 1.64
N THR A 26 -13.09 -12.97 1.82
CA THR A 26 -13.36 -11.96 0.81
C THR A 26 -12.06 -11.21 0.60
N GLU A 27 -11.36 -11.54 -0.49
CA GLU A 27 -10.23 -10.78 -1.00
C GLU A 27 -10.61 -9.29 -1.01
N PRO A 28 -9.71 -8.40 -0.55
CA PRO A 28 -10.02 -6.98 -0.47
C PRO A 28 -10.46 -6.47 -1.83
N THR A 29 -11.63 -5.85 -1.90
CA THR A 29 -12.18 -5.30 -3.14
C THR A 29 -12.10 -3.78 -3.12
N CYS A 30 -11.76 -3.17 -4.25
CA CYS A 30 -11.74 -1.72 -4.38
C CYS A 30 -13.02 -1.19 -5.01
N THR A 31 -13.82 -0.50 -4.22
CA THR A 31 -14.97 0.29 -4.70
C THR A 31 -14.59 1.75 -4.94
N GLU A 32 -13.60 2.24 -4.21
CA GLU A 32 -13.09 3.61 -4.32
C GLU A 32 -11.58 3.67 -4.03
N ILE A 33 -10.95 4.79 -4.40
CA ILE A 33 -9.53 5.02 -4.12
C ILE A 33 -9.38 5.35 -2.64
N GLY A 34 -8.46 4.69 -1.94
CA GLY A 34 -8.26 4.92 -0.50
C GLY A 34 -7.33 3.91 0.18
N THR A 35 -7.19 4.07 1.48
CA THR A 35 -6.54 3.13 2.40
C THR A 35 -7.58 2.58 3.36
N PHE A 36 -7.69 1.27 3.44
CA PHE A 36 -8.74 0.60 4.21
C PHE A 36 -8.14 -0.49 5.09
N GLU A 37 -8.71 -0.67 6.27
CA GLU A 37 -8.27 -1.72 7.18
C GLU A 37 -8.65 -3.11 6.66
N ILE A 38 -7.82 -4.11 7.01
CA ILE A 38 -8.19 -5.52 6.89
C ILE A 38 -8.65 -5.99 8.27
N TYR A 39 -9.84 -6.58 8.31
CA TYR A 39 -10.40 -7.15 9.53
C TYR A 39 -9.85 -8.57 9.75
N ASP A 40 -8.70 -8.65 10.41
CA ASP A 40 -8.03 -9.90 10.76
C ASP A 40 -7.73 -10.06 12.25
N GLY A 41 -8.06 -9.05 13.07
CA GLY A 41 -7.84 -9.03 14.52
C GLY A 41 -6.47 -8.55 14.94
N THR A 42 -5.59 -8.30 13.98
CA THR A 42 -4.27 -7.76 14.25
C THR A 42 -4.26 -6.24 14.16
N CYS A 43 -5.22 -5.65 13.45
CA CYS A 43 -5.22 -4.24 13.02
C CYS A 43 -3.92 -3.83 12.31
N ARG A 44 -3.06 -4.77 11.91
CA ARG A 44 -1.77 -4.48 11.27
C ARG A 44 -1.91 -4.43 9.77
N ASN A 45 -2.83 -5.21 9.23
CA ASN A 45 -3.00 -5.37 7.81
C ASN A 45 -4.05 -4.37 7.30
N TYR A 46 -3.73 -3.79 6.15
CA TYR A 46 -4.57 -2.82 5.46
C TYR A 46 -4.35 -2.98 3.96
N TYR A 47 -5.21 -2.41 3.14
CA TYR A 47 -5.03 -2.40 1.70
C TYR A 47 -5.20 -1.00 1.13
N MET A 48 -4.46 -0.74 0.06
CA MET A 48 -4.56 0.48 -0.72
C MET A 48 -5.28 0.20 -2.02
N CYS A 49 -6.30 0.98 -2.32
CA CYS A 49 -6.96 0.97 -3.61
C CYS A 49 -6.35 2.04 -4.51
N ILE A 50 -5.62 1.60 -5.53
CA ILE A 50 -4.97 2.49 -6.49
C ILE A 50 -5.61 2.34 -7.88
N ASN A 51 -5.74 3.45 -8.59
CA ASN A 51 -6.14 3.42 -10.00
C ASN A 51 -4.90 3.21 -10.87
N ASN A 52 -4.86 2.10 -11.61
CA ASN A 52 -3.77 1.81 -12.55
C ASN A 52 -4.01 2.36 -13.97
N GLY A 53 -5.02 3.22 -14.14
CA GLY A 53 -5.47 3.77 -15.41
C GLY A 53 -6.59 2.98 -16.08
N ALA A 54 -6.87 1.74 -15.64
CA ALA A 54 -7.93 0.90 -16.18
C ALA A 54 -8.94 0.45 -15.11
N SER A 55 -8.48 0.20 -13.88
CA SER A 55 -9.32 -0.27 -12.78
C SER A 55 -8.70 0.10 -11.43
N LEU A 56 -9.53 0.02 -10.38
CA LEU A 56 -9.06 0.11 -9.01
C LEU A 56 -8.55 -1.25 -8.56
N ASN A 57 -7.29 -1.30 -8.12
CA ASN A 57 -6.63 -2.52 -7.68
C ASN A 57 -6.24 -2.42 -6.21
N PRO A 58 -6.56 -3.45 -5.39
CA PRO A 58 -6.14 -3.53 -4.00
C PRO A 58 -4.67 -3.93 -3.93
N ILE A 59 -3.91 -3.28 -3.05
CA ILE A 59 -2.57 -3.68 -2.65
C ILE A 59 -2.57 -3.89 -1.15
N VAL A 60 -2.45 -5.14 -0.73
CA VAL A 60 -2.36 -5.51 0.68
C VAL A 60 -0.98 -5.14 1.24
N LEU A 61 -0.99 -4.51 2.40
CA LEU A 61 0.16 -3.99 3.11
C LEU A 61 0.03 -4.29 4.59
N SER A 62 1.15 -4.22 5.30
CA SER A 62 1.21 -4.41 6.75
C SER A 62 1.97 -3.26 7.39
N CYS A 63 1.46 -2.77 8.51
CA CYS A 63 2.19 -1.82 9.34
C CYS A 63 3.47 -2.44 9.89
N ALA A 64 4.48 -1.59 10.09
CA ALA A 64 5.74 -1.99 10.71
C ALA A 64 5.52 -2.54 12.13
N THR A 65 6.52 -3.25 12.66
CA THR A 65 6.52 -3.74 14.05
C THR A 65 6.23 -2.60 15.02
N SER A 66 5.35 -2.85 15.99
CA SER A 66 4.82 -1.88 16.96
C SER A 66 3.91 -0.76 16.43
N PHE A 67 3.45 -0.86 15.18
CA PHE A 67 2.42 0.00 14.61
C PHE A 67 1.18 -0.79 14.23
N ILE A 68 0.02 -0.14 14.33
CA ILE A 68 -1.28 -0.63 13.84
C ILE A 68 -1.91 0.43 12.94
N PHE A 69 -2.76 -0.02 12.01
CA PHE A 69 -3.45 0.84 11.08
C PHE A 69 -4.59 1.57 11.80
N ASP A 70 -4.59 2.89 11.69
CA ASP A 70 -5.67 3.76 12.12
C ASP A 70 -6.54 4.08 10.91
N PRO A 71 -7.79 3.56 10.83
CA PRO A 71 -8.68 3.82 9.71
C PRO A 71 -9.15 5.28 9.65
N ASP A 72 -9.26 5.98 10.78
CA ASP A 72 -9.65 7.39 10.82
C ASP A 72 -8.56 8.29 10.22
N GLN A 73 -7.30 7.91 10.41
CA GLN A 73 -6.15 8.63 9.86
C GLN A 73 -5.64 8.05 8.53
N GLY A 74 -6.17 6.91 8.10
CA GLY A 74 -5.76 6.19 6.89
C GLY A 74 -4.28 5.79 6.87
N ARG A 75 -3.66 5.58 8.04
CA ARG A 75 -2.21 5.33 8.17
C ARG A 75 -1.84 4.49 9.37
N CYS A 76 -0.62 3.94 9.36
CA CYS A 76 -0.05 3.28 10.52
C CYS A 76 0.32 4.29 11.62
N VAL A 77 -0.16 4.05 12.83
CA VAL A 77 0.17 4.80 14.05
C VAL A 77 0.76 3.85 15.10
N SER A 78 1.43 4.39 16.11
CA SER A 78 2.01 3.57 17.17
C SER A 78 0.91 2.82 17.90
N GLU A 79 1.08 1.52 18.16
CA GLU A 79 0.10 0.71 18.90
C GLU A 79 -0.08 1.14 20.36
N SER A 80 0.79 2.03 20.85
CA SER A 80 0.63 2.69 22.14
C SER A 80 -0.35 3.88 22.12
N THR A 81 -0.75 4.34 20.94
CA THR A 81 -1.58 5.56 20.79
C THR A 81 -3.06 5.26 20.59
N ILE A 82 -3.39 4.07 20.08
CA ILE A 82 -4.77 3.60 19.87
C ILE A 82 -4.85 2.11 20.23
N THR A 83 -6.06 1.62 20.50
CA THR A 83 -6.31 0.20 20.82
C THR A 83 -6.95 -0.51 19.62
N CYS A 84 -6.47 -1.70 19.27
CA CYS A 84 -7.10 -2.54 18.25
C CYS A 84 -8.44 -3.09 18.79
N MET A 85 -9.54 -2.74 18.12
CA MET A 85 -10.90 -3.16 18.50
C MET A 85 -11.45 -4.29 17.62
N GLN A 86 -10.65 -4.80 16.68
CA GLN A 86 -11.07 -5.90 15.82
C GLN A 86 -11.25 -7.18 16.64
N THR A 87 -12.39 -7.83 16.45
CA THR A 87 -12.70 -9.12 17.07
C THR A 87 -12.78 -10.16 15.97
N THR A 88 -11.84 -11.10 15.91
CA THR A 88 -11.82 -12.14 14.88
C THR A 88 -12.29 -13.46 15.44
N THR A 89 -13.07 -14.21 14.66
CA THR A 89 -13.24 -15.64 14.88
C THR A 89 -11.95 -16.35 14.47
N THR A 90 -11.12 -16.73 15.44
CA THR A 90 -9.81 -17.33 15.20
C THR A 90 -9.94 -18.69 14.53
N THR A 91 -9.56 -18.78 13.25
CA THR A 91 -9.07 -20.02 12.67
C THR A 91 -7.64 -19.79 12.21
N THR A 92 -6.70 -20.48 12.86
CA THR A 92 -5.28 -20.39 12.54
C THR A 92 -5.02 -20.97 11.16
N THR A 93 -4.78 -20.09 10.18
CA THR A 93 -4.22 -20.49 8.89
C THR A 93 -2.84 -19.89 8.75
N THR A 94 -1.84 -20.77 8.69
CA THR A 94 -0.45 -20.44 8.42
C THR A 94 -0.33 -19.89 7.00
N SER A 95 -0.18 -18.58 6.86
CA SER A 95 0.10 -17.95 5.56
C SER A 95 1.55 -18.22 5.14
N THR A 96 1.72 -18.98 4.07
CA THR A 96 3.01 -19.19 3.40
C THR A 96 3.55 -17.86 2.86
N THR A 97 4.72 -17.47 3.35
CA THR A 97 5.52 -16.36 2.83
C THR A 97 5.83 -16.59 1.35
N SER A 98 5.18 -15.83 0.47
CA SER A 98 5.53 -15.79 -0.95
C SER A 98 6.62 -14.74 -1.14
N THR A 99 7.86 -15.21 -1.25
CA THR A 99 9.03 -14.39 -1.57
C THR A 99 8.98 -14.01 -3.05
N THR A 100 8.30 -12.93 -3.39
CA THR A 100 8.37 -12.37 -4.75
C THR A 100 9.64 -11.54 -4.86
N SER A 101 10.64 -12.08 -5.58
CA SER A 101 11.83 -11.36 -5.99
C SER A 101 11.44 -10.16 -6.86
N THR A 102 11.76 -8.96 -6.39
CA THR A 102 11.59 -7.73 -7.15
C THR A 102 12.61 -7.69 -8.28
N THR A 103 12.13 -7.82 -9.52
CA THR A 103 12.90 -7.45 -10.71
C THR A 103 13.05 -5.93 -10.73
N SER A 104 14.28 -5.47 -10.51
CA SER A 104 14.70 -4.08 -10.68
C SER A 104 14.47 -3.64 -12.12
N THR A 105 13.45 -2.82 -12.37
CA THR A 105 13.35 -2.06 -13.61
C THR A 105 14.26 -0.85 -13.53
N THR A 106 15.35 -0.90 -14.29
CA THR A 106 16.23 0.23 -14.58
C THR A 106 15.45 1.29 -15.36
N SER A 107 15.05 2.36 -14.68
CA SER A 107 14.54 3.56 -15.34
C SER A 107 15.74 4.38 -15.84
N THR A 108 15.85 4.46 -17.16
CA THR A 108 16.83 5.27 -17.88
C THR A 108 16.74 6.74 -17.49
N THR A 109 17.89 7.30 -17.11
CA THR A 109 18.15 8.71 -16.91
C THR A 109 17.97 9.47 -18.22
N SER A 110 16.95 10.31 -18.30
CA SER A 110 16.87 11.38 -19.29
C SER A 110 17.09 12.71 -18.58
N THR A 111 18.31 13.23 -18.70
CA THR A 111 18.67 14.59 -18.34
C THR A 111 17.93 15.56 -19.24
N THR A 112 16.98 16.31 -18.70
CA THR A 112 16.51 17.56 -19.33
C THR A 112 16.28 18.58 -18.24
N SER A 113 17.22 19.50 -18.16
CA SER A 113 17.17 20.76 -17.42
C SER A 113 16.08 21.65 -18.01
N THR A 114 14.90 21.62 -17.40
CA THR A 114 13.90 22.68 -17.52
C THR A 114 13.20 22.81 -16.18
N THR A 115 13.06 24.04 -15.72
CA THR A 115 12.39 24.50 -14.50
C THR A 115 10.91 24.08 -14.50
N SER A 116 10.63 22.78 -14.40
CA SER A 116 9.27 22.28 -14.37
C SER A 116 8.73 22.36 -12.95
N THR A 117 7.53 22.90 -12.82
CA THR A 117 6.73 22.84 -11.60
C THR A 117 6.70 21.41 -11.05
N PRO A 118 6.88 21.22 -9.71
CA PRO A 118 6.88 19.89 -9.12
C PRO A 118 5.54 19.19 -9.37
N LEU A 119 5.58 18.07 -10.09
CA LEU A 119 4.42 17.25 -10.41
C LEU A 119 4.26 16.13 -9.39
N CYS A 120 3.11 16.07 -8.73
CA CYS A 120 2.77 14.95 -7.86
C CYS A 120 2.11 13.83 -8.66
N PHE A 121 2.77 12.68 -8.66
CA PHE A 121 2.29 11.45 -9.32
C PHE A 121 2.04 10.30 -8.33
N ARG A 122 2.52 10.43 -7.10
CA ARG A 122 2.19 9.55 -5.96
C ARG A 122 2.31 10.32 -4.65
N TYR A 123 1.77 9.73 -3.58
CA TYR A 123 2.03 10.18 -2.22
C TYR A 123 3.51 9.95 -1.88
N GLY A 124 4.17 10.94 -1.26
CA GLY A 124 5.58 10.79 -0.88
C GLY A 124 6.32 12.12 -0.80
N ARG A 125 7.60 12.04 -0.46
CA ARG A 125 8.51 13.19 -0.42
C ARG A 125 9.52 13.10 -1.54
N PHE A 126 9.79 14.22 -2.19
CA PHE A 126 10.58 14.25 -3.42
C PHE A 126 11.64 15.34 -3.36
N PRO A 127 12.83 15.11 -3.93
CA PRO A 127 13.91 16.09 -3.88
C PRO A 127 13.54 17.33 -4.69
N ILE A 128 13.86 18.50 -4.15
CA ILE A 128 14.02 19.71 -4.96
C ILE A 128 15.51 19.83 -5.21
N GLN A 129 15.88 20.00 -6.48
CA GLN A 129 17.28 20.19 -6.86
C GLN A 129 17.79 21.48 -6.22
N ASP A 130 18.76 21.33 -5.33
CA ASP A 130 19.38 22.39 -4.57
C ASP A 130 20.79 21.92 -4.21
N VAL A 131 21.75 22.85 -4.21
CA VAL A 131 23.17 22.55 -3.99
C VAL A 131 23.43 21.93 -2.61
N GLU A 132 22.56 22.17 -1.63
CA GLU A 132 22.69 21.61 -0.28
C GLU A 132 21.85 20.33 -0.10
N CYS A 133 21.10 19.90 -1.11
CA CYS A 133 20.12 18.80 -1.05
C CYS A 133 19.16 18.91 0.15
N LYS A 134 18.91 20.12 0.67
CA LYS A 134 18.06 20.30 1.86
C LYS A 134 16.59 20.40 1.52
N LYS A 135 16.27 20.76 0.28
CA LYS A 135 14.92 21.08 -0.14
C LYS A 135 14.21 19.85 -0.69
N TYR A 136 12.92 19.74 -0.37
CA TYR A 136 12.03 18.71 -0.86
C TYR A 136 10.61 19.28 -0.98
N TYR A 137 9.75 18.59 -1.71
CA TYR A 137 8.32 18.81 -1.68
C TYR A 137 7.62 17.55 -1.19
N PHE A 138 6.43 17.73 -0.63
CA PHE A 138 5.60 16.65 -0.15
C PHE A 138 4.32 16.58 -0.97
N CYS A 139 4.08 15.44 -1.58
CA CYS A 139 2.84 15.14 -2.28
C CYS A 139 1.89 14.44 -1.34
N TYR A 140 0.70 15.02 -1.19
CA TYR A 140 -0.37 14.47 -0.38
C TYR A 140 -1.67 14.40 -1.19
N TRP A 141 -2.56 13.50 -0.79
CA TRP A 141 -3.89 13.42 -1.39
C TRP A 141 -4.80 14.45 -0.73
N SER A 142 -5.43 15.33 -1.52
CA SER A 142 -6.35 16.36 -1.02
C SER A 142 -7.83 15.95 -1.12
N GLY A 143 -8.11 14.72 -1.53
CA GLY A 143 -9.48 14.22 -1.75
C GLY A 143 -9.89 14.27 -3.23
N ALA A 144 -9.47 15.29 -3.99
CA ALA A 144 -9.79 15.44 -5.41
C ALA A 144 -8.61 15.06 -6.35
N GLY A 145 -7.42 14.92 -5.79
CA GLY A 145 -6.19 14.65 -6.54
C GLY A 145 -4.96 14.78 -5.66
N TYR A 146 -3.79 14.58 -6.25
CA TYR A 146 -2.55 14.90 -5.57
C TYR A 146 -2.30 16.39 -5.53
N SER A 147 -1.97 16.90 -4.35
CA SER A 147 -1.58 18.28 -4.11
C SER A 147 -0.14 18.35 -3.62
N VAL A 148 0.53 19.46 -3.98
CA VAL A 148 1.94 19.69 -3.67
C VAL A 148 2.03 20.63 -2.47
N MET A 149 2.71 20.19 -1.42
CA MET A 149 3.28 21.09 -0.41
C MET A 149 4.74 21.34 -0.79
N ASN A 150 5.01 22.49 -1.40
CA ASN A 150 6.32 22.81 -1.98
C ASN A 150 7.26 23.50 -0.97
N ASN A 151 8.54 23.61 -1.34
CA ASN A 151 9.57 24.40 -0.66
C ASN A 151 9.77 24.04 0.82
N LEU A 152 9.68 22.74 1.13
CA LEU A 152 10.00 22.22 2.45
C LEU A 152 11.51 22.04 2.58
N THR A 153 12.02 22.26 3.79
CA THR A 153 13.46 22.18 4.09
C THR A 153 13.69 21.17 5.19
N CYS A 154 14.72 20.35 5.05
CA CYS A 154 15.15 19.44 6.11
C CYS A 154 15.60 20.23 7.35
N PRO A 155 15.17 19.83 8.57
CA PRO A 155 15.56 20.53 9.78
C PRO A 155 17.05 20.35 10.08
N ASN A 156 17.63 21.33 10.77
CA ASN A 156 19.02 21.32 11.22
C ASN A 156 20.03 21.13 10.06
N MET A 157 21.01 20.25 10.27
CA MET A 157 22.04 19.88 9.29
C MET A 157 21.68 18.61 8.50
N LEU A 158 20.43 18.15 8.55
CA LEU A 158 20.01 16.98 7.79
C LEU A 158 19.88 17.33 6.30
N ILE A 159 20.10 16.33 5.45
CA ILE A 159 19.94 16.44 4.00
C ILE A 159 18.88 15.45 3.53
N PHE A 160 18.20 15.79 2.44
CA PHE A 160 17.16 14.97 1.87
C PHE A 160 17.76 13.81 1.07
N ASN A 161 17.42 12.57 1.47
CA ASN A 161 17.75 11.38 0.70
C ASN A 161 16.54 10.97 -0.15
N PRO A 162 16.60 11.10 -1.49
CA PRO A 162 15.49 10.81 -2.40
C PRO A 162 15.17 9.33 -2.52
N VAL A 163 16.10 8.44 -2.19
CA VAL A 163 15.89 6.99 -2.18
C VAL A 163 15.10 6.56 -0.95
N LYS A 164 15.32 7.24 0.18
CA LYS A 164 14.64 6.97 1.45
C LYS A 164 13.47 7.91 1.74
N GLU A 165 13.25 8.89 0.87
CA GLU A 165 12.24 9.95 0.97
C GLU A 165 12.21 10.66 2.32
N LYS A 166 13.38 10.86 2.94
CA LYS A 166 13.47 11.45 4.28
C LYS A 166 14.76 12.24 4.49
N CYS A 167 14.71 13.13 5.47
CA CYS A 167 15.89 13.85 5.94
C CYS A 167 16.77 12.88 6.75
N VAL A 168 18.03 12.75 6.34
CA VAL A 168 19.03 11.86 6.96
C VAL A 168 20.29 12.64 7.30
N SER A 169 21.14 12.04 8.13
CA SER A 169 22.48 12.58 8.40
C SER A 169 23.30 12.65 7.10
N PRO A 170 24.11 13.71 6.89
CA PRO A 170 25.05 13.81 5.75
C PRO A 170 26.04 12.65 5.64
N GLN A 171 26.24 11.86 6.69
CA GLN A 171 27.07 10.66 6.64
C GLN A 171 26.38 9.47 5.93
N MET A 172 25.04 9.48 5.88
CA MET A 172 24.22 8.36 5.36
C MET A 172 23.82 8.54 3.89
N TYR A 173 24.07 9.72 3.32
CA TYR A 173 23.76 10.05 1.93
C TYR A 173 24.73 11.14 1.49
N GLN A 174 25.31 11.04 0.29
CA GLN A 174 26.12 12.11 -0.26
C GLN A 174 25.29 12.94 -1.21
N CYS A 175 25.21 14.24 -0.96
CA CYS A 175 24.55 15.18 -1.86
C CYS A 175 25.39 15.35 -3.13
N SER A 176 24.87 14.91 -4.27
CA SER A 176 25.51 15.12 -5.58
C SER A 176 25.14 16.46 -6.21
N GLY A 177 24.83 17.49 -5.40
CA GLY A 177 24.39 18.79 -5.89
C GLY A 177 25.42 19.39 -6.83
N THR A 178 25.08 19.48 -8.12
CA THR A 178 25.96 20.10 -9.12
C THR A 178 25.80 21.62 -9.04
N THR A 179 26.86 22.35 -8.71
CA THR A 179 26.96 23.78 -9.02
C THR A 179 27.05 23.92 -10.53
N ASN A 180 26.09 24.64 -11.13
CA ASN A 180 26.21 25.08 -12.51
C ASN A 180 27.24 26.23 -12.59
#